data_AF-A0A3N5U0N3-F1
#
_entry.id   AF-A0A3N5U0N3-F1
#
_cell.length_a   1.000
_cell.length_b   1.000
_cell.length_c   1.000
_cell.angle_alpha   90.00
_cell.angle_beta   90.00
_cell.angle_gamma   90.00
#
_symmetry.space_group_name_H-M   'P 1'
#
loop_
_entity.id
_entity.type
_entity.pdbx_description
1 polymer ?
#
loop_
_entity_poly.entity_id
_entity_poly.type
_entity_poly.pdbx_seq_one_letter_code
_entity_poly.pdbx_strand_id
1 'polypeptide(L)'
;SAGVLDLLRGKHPVVNMVLEHRALSKLKSTYVDALQAALNSETGCVHTSYSQIGAVTGRLSSSDPNLQNIPIRSEEGRRLRHGFVASKGNVLLSADYSQIELRIVAHMAQDEAMLAAFRAGEDIHATTAAAIYGVSSEAVTKAMRRHAKAINFGLIYGMSVFGLTRTTELTLSEAETFVKAYFEKFPGVKRYLDGIRKQAAQQGYVETLLGRRRYFPALQGKANVQVKNREEREAINAPVQGTAADIMKLAMLNVPPALKAAGLKAKMLLQVHDELVLECPKQEVKETARLVQEAMENAYPLSIPLSTEARYGVNWGEMKPI
;
A
#
# COMPACT_ATOMS: atom_id res chain seq x y z
N SER A 1 -21.29 16.95 4.00
CA SER A 1 -20.41 15.75 4.01
C SER A 1 -19.04 16.12 4.57
N ALA A 2 -18.17 15.15 4.91
CA ALA A 2 -16.81 15.44 5.41
C ALA A 2 -16.04 16.38 4.45
N GLY A 3 -16.16 16.17 3.14
CA GLY A 3 -15.50 17.02 2.14
C GLY A 3 -15.92 18.49 2.15
N VAL A 4 -17.15 18.84 2.51
CA VAL A 4 -17.57 20.25 2.62
C VAL A 4 -16.95 20.92 3.85
N LEU A 5 -16.88 20.21 4.98
CA LEU A 5 -16.25 20.75 6.19
C LEU A 5 -14.74 20.91 6.00
N ASP A 6 -14.09 20.02 5.25
CA ASP A 6 -12.67 20.14 4.93
C ASP A 6 -12.36 21.39 4.08
N LEU A 7 -13.25 21.75 3.13
CA LEU A 7 -13.12 23.00 2.35
C LEU A 7 -13.32 24.27 3.20
N LEU A 8 -14.05 24.16 4.31
CA LEU A 8 -14.31 25.25 5.25
C LEU A 8 -13.30 25.30 6.40
N ARG A 9 -12.29 24.44 6.39
CA ARG A 9 -11.28 24.39 7.45
C ARG A 9 -10.58 25.74 7.57
N GLY A 10 -10.41 26.21 8.81
CA GLY A 10 -9.84 27.53 9.09
C GLY A 10 -10.75 28.73 8.77
N LYS A 11 -11.95 28.53 8.20
CA LYS A 11 -12.92 29.62 7.96
C LYS A 11 -13.69 30.03 9.21
N HIS A 12 -13.90 29.10 10.16
CA HIS A 12 -14.49 29.39 11.46
C HIS A 12 -14.03 28.34 12.50
N PRO A 13 -13.74 28.72 13.77
CA PRO A 13 -13.26 27.79 14.80
C PRO A 13 -14.15 26.55 14.99
N VAL A 14 -15.48 26.72 14.92
CA VAL A 14 -16.45 25.62 15.04
C VAL A 14 -16.24 24.50 14.01
N VAL A 15 -15.77 24.82 12.80
CA VAL A 15 -15.53 23.81 11.75
C VAL A 15 -14.42 22.87 12.19
N ASN A 16 -13.33 23.42 12.74
CA ASN A 16 -12.22 22.63 13.26
C ASN A 16 -12.65 21.74 14.43
N MET A 17 -13.44 22.30 15.38
CA MET A 17 -13.98 21.56 16.52
C MET A 17 -14.87 20.38 16.08
N VAL A 18 -15.74 20.57 15.09
CA VAL A 18 -16.60 19.49 14.57
C VAL A 18 -15.78 18.40 13.87
N LEU A 19 -14.77 18.78 13.09
CA LEU A 19 -13.87 17.83 12.42
C LEU A 19 -13.08 17.00 13.44
N GLU A 20 -12.54 17.65 14.47
CA GLU A 20 -11.81 17.02 15.57
C GLU A 20 -12.72 16.08 16.37
N HIS A 21 -13.89 16.55 16.78
CA HIS A 21 -14.88 15.72 17.49
C HIS A 21 -15.22 14.46 16.69
N ARG A 22 -15.50 14.58 15.39
CA ARG A 22 -15.80 13.42 14.54
C ARG A 22 -14.63 12.44 14.45
N ALA A 23 -13.40 12.93 14.34
CA ALA A 23 -12.21 12.10 14.30
C ALA A 23 -12.04 11.33 15.62
N LEU A 24 -12.15 12.01 16.76
CA LEU A 24 -12.02 11.41 18.09
C LEU A 24 -13.16 10.45 18.41
N SER A 25 -14.42 10.81 18.12
CA SER A 25 -15.57 9.92 18.32
C SER A 25 -15.43 8.64 17.52
N LYS A 26 -14.99 8.74 16.24
CA LYS A 26 -14.71 7.56 15.41
C LYS A 26 -13.57 6.75 16.01
N LEU A 27 -12.49 7.40 16.44
CA LEU A 27 -11.33 6.70 16.99
C LEU A 27 -11.70 5.90 18.26
N LYS A 28 -12.48 6.52 19.15
CA LYS A 28 -12.99 5.88 20.36
C LYS A 28 -13.91 4.70 20.01
N SER A 29 -14.97 4.93 19.24
CA SER A 29 -16.00 3.92 19.00
C SER A 29 -15.52 2.77 18.12
N THR A 30 -14.82 3.08 17.03
CA THR A 30 -14.42 2.10 16.01
C THR A 30 -13.22 1.26 16.44
N TYR A 31 -12.35 1.83 17.29
CA TYR A 31 -11.11 1.15 17.66
C TYR A 31 -10.99 0.92 19.16
N VAL A 32 -11.04 1.95 20.00
CA VAL A 32 -10.79 1.77 21.44
C VAL A 32 -11.83 0.83 22.07
N ASP A 33 -13.11 1.18 21.93
CA ASP A 33 -14.21 0.40 22.53
C ASP A 33 -14.33 -0.97 21.85
N ALA A 34 -14.20 -1.01 20.52
CA ALA A 34 -14.31 -2.24 19.74
C ALA A 34 -13.17 -3.24 20.02
N LEU A 35 -11.92 -2.77 20.15
CA LEU A 35 -10.77 -3.63 20.47
C LEU A 35 -10.88 -4.19 21.88
N GLN A 36 -11.33 -3.38 22.85
CA GLN A 36 -11.58 -3.85 24.21
C GLN A 36 -12.68 -4.91 24.24
N ALA A 37 -13.77 -4.70 23.53
CA ALA A 37 -14.86 -5.67 23.43
C ALA A 37 -14.44 -6.97 22.70
N ALA A 38 -13.47 -6.90 21.79
CA ALA A 38 -12.96 -8.04 21.03
C ALA A 38 -11.88 -8.86 21.78
N LEU A 39 -11.52 -8.49 23.01
CA LEU A 39 -10.58 -9.27 23.82
C LEU A 39 -11.19 -10.62 24.19
N ASN A 40 -10.51 -11.69 23.81
CA ASN A 40 -10.88 -13.04 24.19
C ASN A 40 -10.39 -13.32 25.63
N SER A 41 -11.30 -13.74 26.51
CA SER A 41 -11.03 -13.93 27.94
C SER A 41 -10.07 -15.09 28.26
N GLU A 42 -10.00 -16.11 27.40
CA GLU A 42 -9.15 -17.28 27.61
C GLU A 42 -7.69 -17.00 27.22
N THR A 43 -7.50 -16.28 26.11
CA THR A 43 -6.18 -16.02 25.53
C THR A 43 -5.60 -14.66 25.94
N GLY A 44 -6.44 -13.73 26.39
CA GLY A 44 -6.05 -12.34 26.62
C GLY A 44 -5.72 -11.56 25.34
N CYS A 45 -6.03 -12.11 24.17
CA CYS A 45 -5.68 -11.54 22.86
C CYS A 45 -6.91 -11.16 22.05
N VAL A 46 -6.72 -10.27 21.07
CA VAL A 46 -7.72 -9.99 20.03
C VAL A 46 -7.49 -10.93 18.86
N HIS A 47 -8.53 -11.63 18.42
CA HIS A 47 -8.48 -12.55 17.27
C HIS A 47 -9.24 -11.95 16.09
N THR A 48 -8.52 -11.33 15.16
CA THR A 48 -9.13 -10.81 13.92
C THR A 48 -9.53 -11.94 12.97
N SER A 49 -10.56 -11.71 12.17
CA SER A 49 -10.99 -12.62 11.11
C SER A 49 -10.47 -12.15 9.75
N TYR A 50 -9.66 -12.97 9.09
CA TYR A 50 -9.20 -12.73 7.72
C TYR A 50 -10.11 -13.44 6.71
N SER A 51 -10.74 -12.66 5.82
CA SER A 51 -11.45 -13.21 4.67
C SER A 51 -10.53 -13.30 3.46
N GLN A 52 -10.35 -14.52 2.95
CA GLN A 52 -9.53 -14.81 1.78
C GLN A 52 -10.27 -14.58 0.45
N ILE A 53 -11.61 -14.47 0.51
CA ILE A 53 -12.53 -14.32 -0.63
C ILE A 53 -13.25 -12.96 -0.65
N GLY A 54 -12.85 -12.02 0.23
CA GLY A 54 -13.54 -10.73 0.39
C GLY A 54 -13.22 -9.69 -0.69
N ALA A 55 -11.94 -9.42 -0.95
CA ALA A 55 -11.55 -8.37 -1.89
C ALA A 55 -11.53 -8.86 -3.34
N VAL A 56 -12.10 -8.07 -4.25
CA VAL A 56 -12.15 -8.37 -5.70
C VAL A 56 -10.78 -8.47 -6.37
N THR A 57 -9.74 -7.85 -5.79
CA THR A 57 -8.35 -7.95 -6.28
C THR A 57 -7.56 -9.06 -5.60
N GLY A 58 -8.17 -9.83 -4.70
CA GLY A 58 -7.52 -10.96 -4.03
C GLY A 58 -6.71 -10.60 -2.79
N ARG A 59 -6.65 -9.33 -2.38
CA ARG A 59 -6.10 -8.96 -1.06
C ARG A 59 -6.92 -9.62 0.06
N LEU A 60 -6.26 -9.92 1.18
CA LEU A 60 -6.98 -10.30 2.40
C LEU A 60 -7.77 -9.08 2.90
N SER A 61 -8.95 -9.30 3.46
CA SER A 61 -9.67 -8.29 4.24
C SER A 61 -9.77 -8.76 5.68
N SER A 62 -9.71 -7.83 6.63
CA SER A 62 -9.80 -8.10 8.06
C SER A 62 -11.09 -7.54 8.64
N SER A 63 -11.78 -8.31 9.50
CA SER A 63 -12.95 -7.90 10.26
C SER A 63 -12.87 -8.39 11.71
N ASP A 64 -13.73 -7.84 12.56
CA ASP A 64 -13.97 -8.30 13.93
C ASP A 64 -12.70 -8.50 14.79
N PRO A 65 -11.84 -7.46 14.95
CA PRO A 65 -11.91 -6.12 14.39
C PRO A 65 -11.06 -5.97 13.11
N ASN A 66 -11.33 -4.92 12.31
CA ASN A 66 -10.55 -4.62 11.11
C ASN A 66 -9.19 -4.00 11.45
N LEU A 67 -8.14 -4.82 11.48
CA LEU A 67 -6.78 -4.41 11.81
C LEU A 67 -6.02 -3.77 10.64
N GLN A 68 -6.55 -3.83 9.42
CA GLN A 68 -5.97 -3.12 8.27
C GLN A 68 -6.22 -1.61 8.34
N ASN A 69 -7.29 -1.18 9.02
CA ASN A 69 -7.69 0.22 9.06
C ASN A 69 -7.18 0.98 10.30
N ILE A 70 -6.23 0.42 11.06
CA ILE A 70 -5.68 1.07 12.26
C ILE A 70 -4.93 2.34 11.85
N PRO A 71 -5.36 3.55 12.28
CA PRO A 71 -4.80 4.80 11.78
C PRO A 71 -3.31 4.96 12.12
N ILE A 72 -2.51 5.38 11.14
CA ILE A 72 -1.04 5.54 11.29
C ILE A 72 -0.56 6.99 11.25
N ARG A 73 -1.40 7.88 10.71
CA ARG A 73 -0.99 9.22 10.27
C ARG A 73 -1.21 10.28 11.34
N SER A 74 -2.29 10.17 12.12
CA SER A 74 -2.58 11.09 13.22
C SER A 74 -1.86 10.66 14.49
N GLU A 75 -1.64 11.62 15.39
CA GLU A 75 -1.01 11.36 16.69
C GLU A 75 -1.84 10.37 17.51
N GLU A 76 -3.15 10.55 17.54
CA GLU A 76 -4.09 9.69 18.25
C GLU A 76 -4.10 8.28 17.65
N GLY A 77 -3.97 8.17 16.33
CA GLY A 77 -3.84 6.90 15.63
C GLY A 77 -2.56 6.15 16.03
N ARG A 78 -1.44 6.88 16.12
CA ARG A 78 -0.17 6.30 16.60
C ARG A 78 -0.28 5.85 18.05
N ARG A 79 -0.94 6.64 18.91
CA ARG A 79 -1.20 6.26 20.30
C ARG A 79 -2.00 4.96 20.40
N LEU A 80 -2.97 4.73 19.51
CA LEU A 80 -3.71 3.46 19.46
C LEU A 80 -2.77 2.26 19.20
N ARG A 81 -1.77 2.42 18.33
CA ARG A 81 -0.77 1.37 18.06
C ARG A 81 0.11 1.02 19.27
N HIS A 82 0.19 1.88 20.29
CA HIS A 82 0.90 1.55 21.54
C HIS A 82 0.18 0.44 22.32
N GLY A 83 -1.14 0.26 22.10
CA GLY A 83 -1.92 -0.81 22.73
C GLY A 83 -1.67 -2.20 22.15
N PHE A 84 -0.98 -2.30 21.01
CA PHE A 84 -0.58 -3.58 20.40
C PHE A 84 0.83 -3.92 20.85
N VAL A 85 0.93 -4.78 21.87
CA VAL A 85 2.19 -5.10 22.56
C VAL A 85 2.62 -6.54 22.34
N ALA A 86 3.93 -6.78 22.38
CA ALA A 86 4.47 -8.13 22.47
C ALA A 86 4.33 -8.69 23.89
N SER A 87 4.24 -10.01 23.99
CA SER A 87 4.30 -10.76 25.24
C SER A 87 5.67 -10.63 25.92
N LYS A 88 5.73 -10.92 27.23
CA LYS A 88 6.92 -10.74 28.05
C LYS A 88 8.11 -11.55 27.49
N GLY A 89 9.24 -10.86 27.27
CA GLY A 89 10.46 -11.45 26.70
C GLY A 89 10.53 -11.43 25.17
N ASN A 90 9.42 -11.08 24.51
CA ASN A 90 9.31 -10.97 23.07
C ASN A 90 9.31 -9.51 22.60
N VAL A 91 9.44 -9.34 21.29
CA VAL A 91 9.27 -8.08 20.56
C VAL A 91 8.40 -8.34 19.34
N LEU A 92 7.70 -7.30 18.89
CA LEU A 92 7.06 -7.29 17.59
C LEU A 92 8.12 -6.99 16.53
N LEU A 93 8.05 -7.72 15.42
CA LEU A 93 8.85 -7.52 14.21
C LEU A 93 7.88 -7.25 13.07
N SER A 94 8.08 -6.14 12.36
CA SER A 94 7.35 -5.74 11.17
C SER A 94 8.28 -5.83 9.97
N ALA A 95 7.83 -6.47 8.89
CA ALA A 95 8.51 -6.49 7.61
C ALA A 95 7.52 -6.03 6.53
N ASP A 96 7.84 -4.92 5.85
CA ASP A 96 6.96 -4.27 4.85
C ASP A 96 7.66 -4.22 3.49
N TYR A 97 6.93 -4.54 2.42
CA TYR A 97 7.50 -4.42 1.08
C TYR A 97 7.70 -2.96 0.66
N SER A 98 8.92 -2.64 0.25
CA SER A 98 9.28 -1.35 -0.29
C SER A 98 8.78 -1.16 -1.72
N GLN A 99 7.68 -0.42 -1.87
CA GLN A 99 7.14 0.03 -3.16
C GLN A 99 6.78 -1.12 -4.11
N ILE A 100 6.25 -2.23 -3.57
CA ILE A 100 5.94 -3.46 -4.34
C ILE A 100 5.11 -3.19 -5.61
N GLU A 101 4.08 -2.35 -5.51
CA GLU A 101 3.21 -2.06 -6.66
C GLU A 101 3.96 -1.34 -7.80
N LEU A 102 4.89 -0.43 -7.49
CA LEU A 102 5.73 0.19 -8.53
C LEU A 102 6.72 -0.80 -9.14
N ARG A 103 7.28 -1.70 -8.32
CA ARG A 103 8.17 -2.76 -8.83
C ARG A 103 7.44 -3.71 -9.77
N ILE A 104 6.19 -4.05 -9.43
CA ILE A 104 5.31 -4.84 -10.30
C ILE A 104 5.02 -4.10 -11.60
N VAL A 105 4.71 -2.80 -11.55
CA VAL A 105 4.49 -2.00 -12.78
C VAL A 105 5.75 -1.98 -13.65
N ALA A 106 6.93 -1.75 -13.06
CA ALA A 106 8.19 -1.76 -13.81
C ALA A 106 8.42 -3.11 -14.51
N HIS A 107 8.15 -4.22 -13.81
CA HIS A 107 8.24 -5.57 -14.38
C HIS A 107 7.17 -5.81 -15.46
N MET A 108 5.90 -5.53 -15.21
CA MET A 108 4.83 -5.75 -16.20
C MET A 108 5.02 -4.90 -17.45
N ALA A 109 5.52 -3.67 -17.29
CA ALA A 109 5.75 -2.74 -18.38
C ALA A 109 7.04 -3.01 -19.16
N GLN A 110 7.99 -3.78 -18.58
CA GLN A 110 9.35 -3.96 -19.09
C GLN A 110 9.96 -2.61 -19.51
N ASP A 111 9.78 -1.60 -18.66
CA ASP A 111 10.29 -0.26 -18.92
C ASP A 111 11.75 -0.16 -18.48
N GLU A 112 12.67 -0.17 -19.44
CA GLU A 112 14.12 -0.21 -19.15
C GLU A 112 14.59 0.94 -18.24
N ALA A 113 14.05 2.15 -18.42
CA ALA A 113 14.43 3.30 -17.59
C ALA A 113 13.94 3.13 -16.14
N MET A 114 12.71 2.65 -15.94
CA MET A 114 12.17 2.38 -14.61
C MET A 114 12.88 1.18 -13.94
N LEU A 115 13.18 0.13 -14.70
CA LEU A 115 13.94 -1.03 -14.21
C LEU A 115 15.37 -0.61 -13.79
N ALA A 116 16.04 0.22 -14.59
CA ALA A 116 17.36 0.75 -14.27
C ALA A 116 17.34 1.61 -13.00
N ALA A 117 16.35 2.50 -12.85
CA ALA A 117 16.19 3.32 -11.65
C ALA A 117 16.04 2.46 -10.38
N PHE A 118 15.25 1.38 -10.44
CA PHE A 118 15.12 0.44 -9.32
C PHE A 118 16.41 -0.32 -9.00
N ARG A 119 17.17 -0.74 -10.02
CA ARG A 119 18.48 -1.41 -9.83
C ARG A 119 19.52 -0.48 -9.22
N ALA A 120 19.45 0.81 -9.55
CA ALA A 120 20.31 1.85 -8.99
C ALA A 120 19.91 2.30 -7.57
N GLY A 121 18.80 1.79 -7.03
CA GLY A 121 18.30 2.21 -5.72
C GLY A 121 17.72 3.63 -5.70
N GLU A 122 17.33 4.17 -6.86
CA GLU A 122 16.76 5.51 -6.96
C GLU A 122 15.39 5.59 -6.28
N ASP A 123 15.17 6.69 -5.55
CA ASP A 123 13.86 7.00 -5.00
C ASP A 123 13.00 7.71 -6.06
N ILE A 124 12.28 6.91 -6.86
CA ILE A 124 11.40 7.41 -7.94
C ILE A 124 10.41 8.47 -7.41
N HIS A 125 9.95 8.37 -6.16
CA HIS A 125 9.07 9.39 -5.58
C HIS A 125 9.79 10.72 -5.32
N ALA A 126 11.03 10.68 -4.84
CA ALA A 126 11.82 11.89 -4.64
C ALA A 126 12.19 12.53 -6.00
N THR A 127 12.57 11.73 -6.98
CA THR A 127 12.84 12.19 -8.35
C THR A 127 11.61 12.85 -8.98
N THR A 128 10.44 12.23 -8.84
CA THR A 128 9.17 12.83 -9.28
C THR A 128 8.89 14.14 -8.52
N ALA A 129 9.12 14.18 -7.20
CA ALA A 129 8.90 15.39 -6.41
C ALA A 129 9.81 16.54 -6.86
N ALA A 130 11.10 16.28 -7.05
CA ALA A 130 12.06 17.25 -7.57
C ALA A 130 11.57 17.87 -8.88
N ALA A 131 11.10 17.04 -9.82
CA ALA A 131 10.55 17.49 -11.10
C ALA A 131 9.25 18.31 -10.96
N ILE A 132 8.31 17.90 -10.11
CA ILE A 132 7.02 18.61 -9.92
C ILE A 132 7.22 19.97 -9.27
N TYR A 133 8.09 20.03 -8.26
CA TYR A 133 8.31 21.25 -7.48
C TYR A 133 9.43 22.13 -8.04
N GLY A 134 10.14 21.69 -9.09
CA GLY A 134 11.25 22.43 -9.68
C GLY A 134 12.42 22.63 -8.71
N VAL A 135 12.67 21.64 -7.83
CA VAL A 135 13.72 21.70 -6.80
C VAL A 135 14.74 20.58 -7.00
N SER A 136 15.94 20.71 -6.42
CA SER A 136 16.92 19.61 -6.43
C SER A 136 16.44 18.43 -5.56
N SER A 137 16.96 17.23 -5.81
CA SER A 137 16.62 16.03 -5.04
C SER A 137 16.88 16.20 -3.54
N GLU A 138 17.90 16.96 -3.15
CA GLU A 138 18.26 17.25 -1.76
C GLU A 138 17.28 18.21 -1.09
N ALA A 139 16.64 19.09 -1.88
CA ALA A 139 15.65 20.05 -1.40
C ALA A 139 14.23 19.43 -1.29
N VAL A 140 14.05 18.17 -1.70
CA VAL A 140 12.77 17.47 -1.59
C VAL A 140 12.40 17.23 -0.13
N THR A 141 11.39 17.94 0.36
CA THR A 141 10.85 17.71 1.70
C THR A 141 10.05 16.41 1.79
N LYS A 142 9.87 15.86 3.00
CA LYS A 142 9.02 14.70 3.24
C LYS A 142 7.57 14.91 2.79
N ALA A 143 7.08 16.15 2.87
CA ALA A 143 5.74 16.51 2.41
C ALA A 143 5.65 16.47 0.87
N MET A 144 6.63 17.04 0.17
CA MET A 144 6.73 17.00 -1.30
C MET A 144 6.82 15.57 -1.81
N ARG A 145 7.70 14.74 -1.22
CA ARG A 145 7.84 13.32 -1.57
C ARG A 145 6.53 12.56 -1.38
N ARG A 146 5.81 12.81 -0.29
CA ARG A 146 4.50 12.17 -0.03
C ARG A 146 3.46 12.56 -1.07
N HIS A 147 3.47 13.82 -1.50
CA HIS A 147 2.58 14.29 -2.55
C HIS A 147 2.92 13.63 -3.91
N ALA A 148 4.19 13.63 -4.29
CA ALA A 148 4.68 12.96 -5.51
C ALA A 148 4.41 11.45 -5.50
N LYS A 149 4.44 10.80 -4.32
CA LYS A 149 4.01 9.41 -4.16
C LYS A 149 2.58 9.20 -4.65
N ALA A 150 1.64 10.02 -4.19
CA ALA A 150 0.24 9.93 -4.62
C ALA A 150 0.08 10.15 -6.13
N ILE A 151 0.89 11.04 -6.71
CA ILE A 151 0.89 11.33 -8.15
C ILE A 151 1.46 10.15 -8.95
N ASN A 152 2.62 9.59 -8.57
CA ASN A 152 3.17 8.39 -9.21
C ASN A 152 2.16 7.25 -9.20
N PHE A 153 1.52 7.00 -8.05
CA PHE A 153 0.45 6.01 -7.96
C PHE A 153 -0.73 6.34 -8.88
N GLY A 154 -1.12 7.61 -8.94
CA GLY A 154 -2.10 8.08 -9.91
C GLY A 154 -1.72 7.72 -11.35
N LEU A 155 -0.52 8.11 -11.78
CA LEU A 155 -0.05 7.94 -13.15
C LEU A 155 0.09 6.48 -13.55
N ILE A 156 0.68 5.63 -12.69
CA ILE A 156 0.77 4.18 -12.96
C ILE A 156 -0.60 3.49 -12.91
N TYR A 157 -1.63 4.14 -12.37
CA TYR A 157 -3.02 3.68 -12.41
C TYR A 157 -3.89 4.41 -13.44
N GLY A 158 -3.26 5.14 -14.37
CA GLY A 158 -3.94 5.77 -15.48
C GLY A 158 -4.75 7.03 -15.10
N MET A 159 -4.34 7.74 -14.04
CA MET A 159 -4.84 9.09 -13.73
C MET A 159 -4.69 9.99 -14.96
N SER A 160 -5.76 10.72 -15.27
CA SER A 160 -5.75 11.68 -16.37
C SER A 160 -5.05 12.98 -15.96
N VAL A 161 -4.67 13.79 -16.95
CA VAL A 161 -4.18 15.17 -16.74
C VAL A 161 -5.14 15.97 -15.85
N PHE A 162 -6.45 15.90 -16.11
CA PHE A 162 -7.47 16.55 -15.27
C PHE A 162 -7.53 15.98 -13.84
N GLY A 163 -7.20 14.70 -13.66
CA GLY A 163 -7.06 14.11 -12.33
C GLY A 163 -5.86 14.71 -11.59
N LEU A 164 -4.76 14.93 -12.31
CA LEU A 164 -3.54 15.52 -11.77
C LEU A 164 -3.73 16.99 -11.37
N THR A 165 -4.41 17.81 -12.18
CA THR A 165 -4.70 19.21 -11.81
C THR A 165 -5.63 19.35 -10.61
N ARG A 166 -6.44 18.32 -10.30
CA ARG A 166 -7.30 18.32 -9.11
C ARG A 166 -6.56 17.94 -7.83
N THR A 167 -5.45 17.21 -7.96
CA THR A 167 -4.66 16.74 -6.82
C THR A 167 -3.45 17.61 -6.56
N THR A 168 -3.07 18.46 -7.52
CA THR A 168 -1.91 19.35 -7.47
C THR A 168 -2.31 20.80 -7.67
N GLU A 169 -1.39 21.73 -7.44
CA GLU A 169 -1.57 23.16 -7.77
C GLU A 169 -1.18 23.49 -9.22
N LEU A 170 -0.88 22.47 -10.04
CA LEU A 170 -0.46 22.65 -11.43
C LEU A 170 -1.64 23.16 -12.27
N THR A 171 -1.33 24.11 -13.16
CA THR A 171 -2.21 24.47 -14.27
C THR A 171 -2.38 23.30 -15.23
N LEU A 172 -3.40 23.38 -16.11
CA LEU A 172 -3.62 22.34 -17.12
C LEU A 172 -2.38 22.14 -18.02
N SER A 173 -1.78 23.24 -18.48
CA SER A 173 -0.59 23.18 -19.36
C SER A 173 0.63 22.57 -18.67
N GLU A 174 0.85 22.89 -17.39
CA GLU A 174 1.93 22.28 -16.60
C GLU A 174 1.69 20.79 -16.36
N ALA A 175 0.45 20.40 -16.04
CA ALA A 175 0.08 19.00 -15.88
C ALA A 175 0.25 18.19 -17.18
N GLU A 176 -0.12 18.76 -18.35
CA GLU A 176 0.12 18.14 -19.65
C GLU A 176 1.60 17.94 -19.93
N THR A 177 2.39 19.00 -19.70
CA THR A 177 3.86 18.97 -19.89
C THR A 177 4.49 17.92 -18.99
N PHE A 178 4.08 17.86 -17.72
CA PHE A 178 4.57 16.90 -16.75
C PHE A 178 4.22 15.45 -17.13
N VAL A 179 2.96 15.18 -17.47
CA VAL A 179 2.52 13.83 -17.88
C VAL A 179 3.25 13.38 -19.14
N LYS A 180 3.44 14.30 -20.10
CA LYS A 180 4.23 14.03 -21.30
C LYS A 180 5.67 13.67 -20.96
N ALA A 181 6.36 14.50 -20.18
CA ALA A 181 7.75 14.23 -19.76
C ALA A 181 7.89 12.92 -18.97
N TYR A 182 6.92 12.60 -18.11
CA TYR A 182 6.90 11.35 -17.36
C TYR A 182 6.85 10.13 -18.29
N PHE A 183 5.97 10.14 -19.29
CA PHE A 183 5.86 9.03 -20.23
C PHE A 183 6.92 9.03 -21.34
N GLU A 184 7.59 10.16 -21.60
CA GLU A 184 8.81 10.20 -22.40
C GLU A 184 9.98 9.54 -21.66
N LYS A 185 10.08 9.75 -20.34
CA LYS A 185 11.06 9.07 -19.49
C LYS A 185 10.74 7.58 -19.29
N PHE A 186 9.46 7.22 -19.15
CA PHE A 186 8.99 5.85 -18.92
C PHE A 186 8.02 5.38 -20.02
N PRO A 187 8.50 5.20 -21.27
CA PRO A 187 7.65 4.89 -22.42
C PRO A 187 7.03 3.49 -22.38
N GLY A 188 7.69 2.52 -21.74
CA GLY A 188 7.16 1.17 -21.50
C GLY A 188 5.94 1.20 -20.59
N VAL A 189 5.92 2.06 -19.57
CA VAL A 189 4.75 2.24 -18.70
C VAL A 189 3.57 2.73 -19.52
N LYS A 190 3.75 3.72 -20.40
CA LYS A 190 2.66 4.20 -21.27
C LYS A 190 2.12 3.08 -22.16
N ARG A 191 3.00 2.31 -22.81
CA ARG A 191 2.60 1.17 -23.66
C ARG A 191 1.81 0.13 -22.88
N TYR A 192 2.23 -0.19 -21.66
CA TYR A 192 1.53 -1.11 -20.78
C TYR A 192 0.12 -0.61 -20.42
N LEU A 193 -0.02 0.65 -20.01
CA LEU A 193 -1.32 1.24 -19.67
C LEU A 193 -2.27 1.29 -20.86
N ASP A 194 -1.77 1.63 -22.05
CA ASP A 194 -2.56 1.64 -23.28
C ASP A 194 -2.95 0.21 -23.70
N GLY A 195 -2.05 -0.77 -23.49
CA GLY A 195 -2.26 -2.19 -23.77
C GLY A 195 -3.31 -2.83 -22.86
N ILE A 196 -3.21 -2.64 -21.54
CA ILE A 196 -4.12 -3.27 -20.58
C ILE A 196 -5.56 -2.77 -20.74
N ARG A 197 -5.74 -1.49 -21.12
CA ARG A 197 -7.07 -0.93 -21.45
C ARG A 197 -7.70 -1.65 -22.64
N LYS A 198 -6.93 -1.85 -23.71
CA LYS A 198 -7.39 -2.58 -24.91
C LYS A 198 -7.70 -4.03 -24.58
N GLN A 199 -6.83 -4.69 -23.83
CA GLN A 199 -7.03 -6.08 -23.40
C GLN A 199 -8.32 -6.21 -22.59
N ALA A 200 -8.52 -5.37 -21.57
CA ALA A 200 -9.73 -5.39 -20.74
C ALA A 200 -11.01 -5.16 -21.56
N ALA A 201 -10.97 -4.22 -22.51
CA ALA A 201 -12.08 -3.93 -23.42
C ALA A 201 -12.36 -5.05 -24.43
N GLN A 202 -11.34 -5.83 -24.82
CA GLN A 202 -11.48 -6.92 -25.80
C GLN A 202 -11.97 -8.22 -25.15
N GLN A 203 -11.38 -8.65 -24.04
CA GLN A 203 -11.68 -9.96 -23.45
C GLN A 203 -12.59 -9.90 -22.21
N GLY A 204 -12.83 -8.71 -21.65
CA GLY A 204 -13.74 -8.51 -20.52
C GLY A 204 -13.15 -8.89 -19.16
N TYR A 205 -11.84 -9.16 -19.09
CA TYR A 205 -11.12 -9.40 -17.84
C TYR A 205 -9.64 -9.06 -17.96
N VAL A 206 -8.96 -8.95 -16.83
CA VAL A 206 -7.50 -8.85 -16.73
C VAL A 206 -6.96 -9.88 -15.75
N GLU A 207 -5.67 -10.18 -15.85
CA GLU A 207 -4.98 -11.19 -15.04
C GLU A 207 -3.81 -10.60 -14.26
N THR A 208 -3.51 -11.18 -13.09
CA THR A 208 -2.25 -10.99 -12.37
C THR A 208 -1.14 -11.83 -12.99
N LEU A 209 0.12 -11.63 -12.59
CA LEU A 209 1.24 -12.48 -13.05
C LEU A 209 1.06 -13.97 -12.69
N LEU A 210 0.22 -14.28 -11.69
CA LEU A 210 -0.09 -15.63 -11.23
C LEU A 210 -1.44 -16.14 -11.75
N GLY A 211 -2.04 -15.45 -12.73
CA GLY A 211 -3.26 -15.90 -13.42
C GLY A 211 -4.58 -15.63 -12.68
N ARG A 212 -4.58 -14.84 -11.59
CA ARG A 212 -5.83 -14.42 -10.94
C ARG A 212 -6.58 -13.47 -11.86
N ARG A 213 -7.85 -13.75 -12.13
CA ARG A 213 -8.72 -12.95 -13.00
C ARG A 213 -9.61 -11.98 -12.24
N ARG A 214 -9.81 -10.79 -12.82
CA ARG A 214 -10.92 -9.89 -12.49
C ARG A 214 -11.69 -9.55 -13.76
N TYR A 215 -13.01 -9.78 -13.72
CA TYR A 215 -13.93 -9.54 -14.84
C TYR A 215 -14.55 -8.14 -14.77
N PHE A 216 -14.80 -7.56 -15.95
CA PHE A 216 -15.32 -6.22 -16.18
C PHE A 216 -16.47 -6.26 -17.20
N PRO A 217 -17.67 -6.69 -16.75
CA PRO A 217 -18.80 -6.92 -17.65
C PRO A 217 -19.30 -5.65 -18.35
N ALA A 218 -19.12 -4.46 -17.74
CA ALA A 218 -19.55 -3.21 -18.36
C ALA A 218 -18.67 -2.81 -19.56
N LEU A 219 -17.45 -3.32 -19.65
CA LEU A 219 -16.58 -3.12 -20.81
C LEU A 219 -17.07 -3.89 -22.05
N GLN A 220 -17.67 -5.07 -21.85
CA GLN A 220 -18.18 -5.93 -22.92
C GLN A 220 -19.60 -5.57 -23.38
N GLY A 221 -20.36 -4.83 -22.57
CA GLY A 221 -21.79 -4.60 -22.77
C GLY A 221 -22.20 -3.16 -23.08
N LYS A 222 -23.53 -2.97 -23.17
CA LYS A 222 -24.16 -1.65 -23.11
C LYS A 222 -24.15 -1.18 -21.65
N ALA A 223 -23.29 -0.24 -21.34
CA ALA A 223 -23.23 0.43 -20.05
C ALA A 223 -23.05 1.93 -20.27
N ASN A 224 -23.44 2.74 -19.27
CA ASN A 224 -23.21 4.18 -19.35
C ASN A 224 -21.70 4.49 -19.33
N VAL A 225 -21.33 5.65 -19.86
CA VAL A 225 -19.94 6.08 -19.99
C VAL A 225 -19.23 6.14 -18.63
N GLN A 226 -19.95 6.51 -17.56
CA GLN A 226 -19.38 6.62 -16.23
C GLN A 226 -18.93 5.27 -15.64
N VAL A 227 -19.74 4.23 -15.82
CA VAL A 227 -19.43 2.86 -15.38
C VAL A 227 -18.29 2.28 -16.21
N LYS A 228 -18.30 2.48 -17.53
CA LYS A 228 -17.17 2.07 -18.40
C LYS A 228 -15.86 2.72 -17.97
N ASN A 229 -15.85 4.03 -17.80
CA ASN A 229 -14.66 4.75 -17.35
C ASN A 229 -14.18 4.30 -15.97
N ARG A 230 -15.10 3.86 -15.08
CA ARG A 230 -14.73 3.29 -13.79
C ARG A 230 -14.07 1.92 -13.96
N GLU A 231 -14.68 1.01 -14.70
CA GLU A 231 -14.13 -0.32 -14.94
C GLU A 231 -12.80 -0.27 -15.70
N GLU A 232 -12.62 0.65 -16.65
CA GLU A 232 -11.33 0.87 -17.31
C GLU A 232 -10.22 1.24 -16.32
N ARG A 233 -10.50 2.13 -15.36
CA ARG A 233 -9.53 2.49 -14.31
C ARG A 233 -9.24 1.30 -13.39
N GLU A 234 -10.27 0.56 -13.02
CA GLU A 234 -10.13 -0.63 -12.19
C GLU A 234 -9.34 -1.75 -12.90
N ALA A 235 -9.49 -1.89 -14.22
CA ALA A 235 -8.77 -2.85 -15.04
C ALA A 235 -7.27 -2.55 -15.14
N ILE A 236 -6.88 -1.27 -15.08
CA ILE A 236 -5.47 -0.87 -15.02
C ILE A 236 -4.86 -1.23 -13.66
N ASN A 237 -5.60 -1.00 -12.57
CA ASN A 237 -5.11 -1.20 -11.21
C ASN A 237 -5.09 -2.69 -10.81
N ALA A 238 -6.09 -3.47 -11.24
CA ALA A 238 -6.29 -4.83 -10.76
C ALA A 238 -5.12 -5.80 -10.97
N PRO A 239 -4.41 -5.83 -12.12
CA PRO A 239 -3.24 -6.68 -12.30
C PRO A 239 -2.13 -6.37 -11.29
N VAL A 240 -1.89 -5.09 -11.03
CA VAL A 240 -0.82 -4.63 -10.12
C VAL A 240 -1.18 -4.97 -8.68
N GLN A 241 -2.37 -4.53 -8.23
CA GLN A 241 -2.81 -4.75 -6.85
C GLN A 241 -3.00 -6.24 -6.55
N GLY A 242 -3.53 -7.00 -7.51
CA GLY A 242 -3.71 -8.44 -7.36
C GLY A 242 -2.40 -9.20 -7.37
N THR A 243 -1.43 -8.81 -8.20
CA THR A 243 -0.09 -9.40 -8.17
C THR A 243 0.59 -9.13 -6.83
N ALA A 244 0.46 -7.93 -6.26
CA ALA A 244 0.98 -7.64 -4.91
C ALA A 244 0.33 -8.54 -3.85
N ALA A 245 -0.99 -8.77 -3.95
CA ALA A 245 -1.71 -9.69 -3.07
C ALA A 245 -1.23 -11.14 -3.21
N ASP A 246 -0.98 -11.59 -4.44
CA ASP A 246 -0.50 -12.93 -4.73
C ASP A 246 0.92 -13.14 -4.18
N ILE A 247 1.82 -12.19 -4.40
CA ILE A 247 3.19 -12.20 -3.85
C ILE A 247 3.18 -12.20 -2.32
N MET A 248 2.33 -11.38 -1.69
CA MET A 248 2.17 -11.37 -0.24
C MET A 248 1.71 -12.73 0.29
N LYS A 249 0.76 -13.39 -0.38
CA LYS A 249 0.31 -14.74 0.01
C LYS A 249 1.41 -15.79 -0.14
N LEU A 250 2.23 -15.70 -1.19
CA LEU A 250 3.40 -16.57 -1.33
C LEU A 250 4.40 -16.35 -0.19
N ALA A 251 4.69 -15.09 0.15
CA ALA A 251 5.54 -14.78 1.30
C ALA A 251 4.97 -15.35 2.61
N MET A 252 3.65 -15.23 2.83
CA MET A 252 2.98 -15.83 3.99
C MET A 252 3.12 -17.36 4.05
N LEU A 253 3.16 -18.03 2.90
CA LEU A 253 3.37 -19.48 2.83
C LEU A 253 4.84 -19.85 3.07
N ASN A 254 5.79 -19.01 2.65
CA ASN A 254 7.22 -19.28 2.75
C ASN A 254 7.79 -19.04 4.15
N VAL A 255 7.28 -18.03 4.87
CA VAL A 255 7.84 -17.60 6.17
C VAL A 255 7.74 -18.68 7.26
N PRO A 256 6.58 -19.30 7.56
CA PRO A 256 6.48 -20.26 8.67
C PRO A 256 7.38 -21.50 8.51
N PRO A 257 7.46 -22.16 7.33
CA PRO A 257 8.41 -23.25 7.11
C PRO A 257 9.87 -22.82 7.29
N ALA A 258 10.25 -21.64 6.79
CA ALA A 258 11.61 -21.12 6.92
C ALA A 258 11.99 -20.89 8.39
N LEU A 259 11.09 -20.27 9.18
CA LEU A 259 11.29 -20.08 10.62
C LEU A 259 11.47 -21.42 11.35
N LYS A 260 10.63 -22.41 11.02
CA LYS A 260 10.71 -23.75 11.60
C LYS A 260 12.02 -24.44 11.26
N ALA A 261 12.48 -24.37 10.02
CA ALA A 261 13.74 -24.97 9.58
C ALA A 261 14.96 -24.35 10.27
N ALA A 262 14.92 -23.04 10.53
CA ALA A 262 15.96 -22.32 11.26
C ALA A 262 15.88 -22.46 12.80
N GLY A 263 14.87 -23.16 13.33
CA GLY A 263 14.66 -23.31 14.77
C GLY A 263 14.27 -22.02 15.49
N LEU A 264 13.82 -20.99 14.76
CA LEU A 264 13.39 -19.71 15.30
C LEU A 264 11.97 -19.81 15.86
N LYS A 265 11.72 -19.14 16.99
CA LYS A 265 10.45 -19.23 17.73
C LYS A 265 9.43 -18.17 17.33
N ALA A 266 9.73 -17.41 16.28
CA ALA A 266 8.86 -16.34 15.80
C ALA A 266 7.50 -16.87 15.33
N LYS A 267 6.45 -16.08 15.55
CA LYS A 267 5.08 -16.37 15.12
C LYS A 267 4.56 -15.21 14.28
N MET A 268 4.03 -15.53 13.11
CA MET A 268 3.32 -14.55 12.29
C MET A 268 1.96 -14.25 12.94
N LEU A 269 1.72 -12.97 13.25
CA LEU A 269 0.50 -12.52 13.94
C LEU A 269 -0.48 -11.89 12.96
N LEU A 270 -0.01 -10.94 12.14
CA LEU A 270 -0.86 -10.12 11.29
C LEU A 270 -0.28 -9.98 9.89
N GLN A 271 -1.20 -9.88 8.94
CA GLN A 271 -0.95 -9.33 7.61
C GLN A 271 -1.72 -8.01 7.47
N VAL A 272 -1.01 -6.93 7.15
CA VAL A 272 -1.58 -5.57 7.06
C VAL A 272 -1.07 -4.89 5.79
N HIS A 273 -1.92 -4.74 4.79
CA HIS A 273 -1.54 -4.18 3.49
C HIS A 273 -0.38 -4.94 2.82
N ASP A 274 0.83 -4.40 2.86
CA ASP A 274 2.04 -4.97 2.26
C ASP A 274 3.06 -5.35 3.38
N GLU A 275 2.60 -5.37 4.64
CA GLU A 275 3.33 -5.64 5.88
C GLU A 275 2.95 -7.00 6.50
N LEU A 276 3.95 -7.73 6.97
CA LEU A 276 3.80 -8.86 7.90
C LEU A 276 4.28 -8.43 9.29
N VAL A 277 3.45 -8.68 10.30
CA VAL A 277 3.78 -8.46 11.72
C VAL A 277 3.93 -9.81 12.40
N LEU A 278 5.07 -10.00 13.03
CA LEU A 278 5.44 -11.19 13.78
C LEU A 278 5.71 -10.81 15.24
N GLU A 279 5.66 -11.80 16.11
CA GLU A 279 6.23 -11.73 17.46
C GLU A 279 7.37 -12.73 17.55
N CYS A 280 8.51 -12.34 18.13
CA CYS A 280 9.66 -13.22 18.33
C CYS A 280 10.41 -12.93 19.63
N PRO A 281 11.18 -13.89 20.17
CA PRO A 281 12.07 -13.62 21.29
C PRO A 281 13.02 -12.47 20.98
N LYS A 282 13.21 -11.56 21.93
CA LYS A 282 14.08 -10.37 21.73
C LYS A 282 15.50 -10.75 21.29
N GLN A 283 16.01 -11.89 21.74
CA GLN A 283 17.35 -12.37 21.42
C GLN A 283 17.46 -12.88 19.96
N GLU A 284 16.35 -13.28 19.34
CA GLU A 284 16.28 -13.85 17.99
C GLU A 284 15.92 -12.82 16.91
N VAL A 285 15.63 -11.57 17.30
CA VAL A 285 15.00 -10.57 16.40
C VAL A 285 15.81 -10.28 15.13
N LYS A 286 17.14 -10.19 15.21
CA LYS A 286 17.99 -9.89 14.04
C LYS A 286 17.97 -11.02 13.03
N GLU A 287 18.11 -12.25 13.51
CA GLU A 287 18.09 -13.43 12.64
C GLU A 287 16.70 -13.71 12.09
N THR A 288 15.66 -13.48 12.89
CA THR A 288 14.27 -13.53 12.44
C THR A 288 14.00 -12.51 11.34
N ALA A 289 14.44 -11.26 11.50
CA ALA A 289 14.26 -10.25 10.47
C ALA A 289 14.97 -10.64 9.18
N ARG A 290 16.24 -11.03 9.23
CA ARG A 290 17.02 -11.45 8.05
C ARG A 290 16.29 -12.55 7.28
N LEU A 291 15.85 -13.60 7.97
CA LEU A 291 15.16 -14.73 7.36
C LEU A 291 13.78 -14.35 6.79
N VAL A 292 13.00 -13.55 7.52
CA VAL A 292 11.67 -13.09 7.05
C VAL A 292 11.83 -12.21 5.81
N GLN A 293 12.79 -11.27 5.81
CA GLN A 293 13.10 -10.43 4.66
C GLN A 293 13.52 -11.29 3.46
N GLU A 294 14.42 -12.25 3.65
CA GLU A 294 14.85 -13.17 2.59
C GLU A 294 13.67 -13.98 2.02
N ALA A 295 12.79 -14.51 2.87
CA ALA A 295 11.61 -15.28 2.44
C ALA A 295 10.59 -14.42 1.68
N MET A 296 10.45 -13.14 2.05
CA MET A 296 9.59 -12.17 1.37
C MET A 296 10.20 -11.74 0.04
N GLU A 297 11.46 -11.31 0.03
CA GLU A 297 12.14 -10.79 -1.17
C GLU A 297 12.28 -11.84 -2.27
N ASN A 298 12.35 -13.11 -1.89
CA ASN A 298 12.39 -14.24 -2.82
C ASN A 298 11.03 -14.91 -3.06
N ALA A 299 9.93 -14.33 -2.58
CA ALA A 299 8.60 -14.94 -2.69
C ALA A 299 8.14 -15.13 -4.15
N TYR A 300 8.58 -14.26 -5.06
CA TYR A 300 8.28 -14.37 -6.49
C TYR A 300 9.36 -13.67 -7.34
N PRO A 301 9.86 -14.31 -8.42
CA PRO A 301 10.87 -13.71 -9.26
C PRO A 301 10.29 -12.59 -10.13
N LEU A 302 10.87 -11.40 -10.05
CA LEU A 302 10.59 -10.27 -10.95
C LEU A 302 11.88 -9.86 -11.68
N SER A 303 11.74 -9.02 -12.72
CA SER A 303 12.88 -8.46 -13.48
C SER A 303 13.81 -7.54 -12.67
N ILE A 304 13.35 -7.16 -11.48
CA ILE A 304 14.06 -6.40 -10.45
C ILE A 304 13.78 -7.03 -9.09
N PRO A 305 14.73 -6.99 -8.14
CA PRO A 305 14.53 -7.60 -6.83
C PRO A 305 13.34 -6.96 -6.11
N LEU A 306 12.56 -7.77 -5.41
CA LEU A 306 11.71 -7.26 -4.34
C LEU A 306 12.61 -6.78 -3.20
N SER A 307 12.13 -5.84 -2.40
CA SER A 307 12.87 -5.30 -1.26
C SER A 307 11.92 -5.05 -0.11
N THR A 308 12.42 -5.24 1.11
CA THR A 308 11.66 -5.09 2.35
C THR A 308 12.37 -4.17 3.33
N GLU A 309 11.60 -3.45 4.15
CA GLU A 309 12.10 -2.76 5.34
C GLU A 309 11.65 -3.54 6.59
N ALA A 310 12.58 -3.83 7.49
CA ALA A 310 12.28 -4.46 8.78
C ALA A 310 12.40 -3.48 9.95
N ARG A 311 11.45 -3.54 10.88
CA ARG A 311 11.44 -2.75 12.11
C ARG A 311 10.99 -3.59 13.28
N TYR A 312 11.46 -3.29 14.49
CA TYR A 312 11.08 -4.02 15.69
C TYR A 312 10.81 -3.10 16.88
N GLY A 313 9.97 -3.56 17.81
CA GLY A 313 9.60 -2.80 19.00
C GLY A 313 8.85 -3.63 20.02
N VAL A 314 8.73 -3.11 21.25
CA VAL A 314 7.89 -3.75 22.29
C VAL A 314 6.39 -3.55 22.02
N ASN A 315 6.05 -2.56 21.21
CA ASN A 315 4.71 -2.28 20.74
C ASN A 315 4.74 -1.82 19.26
N TRP A 316 3.59 -1.81 18.59
CA TRP A 316 3.50 -1.53 17.15
C TRP A 316 3.68 -0.04 16.80
N GLY A 317 3.46 0.88 17.73
CA GLY A 317 3.61 2.31 17.46
C GLY A 317 5.04 2.84 17.62
N GLU A 318 5.88 2.14 18.40
CA GLU A 318 7.27 2.53 18.69
C GLU A 318 8.29 1.52 18.14
N MET A 319 8.17 1.20 16.85
CA MET A 319 9.12 0.34 16.17
C MET A 319 10.30 1.14 15.61
N LYS A 320 11.50 0.56 15.70
CA LYS A 320 12.76 1.12 15.17
C LYS A 320 13.29 0.24 14.06
N PRO A 321 13.97 0.81 13.04
CA PRO A 321 14.73 0.02 12.07
C PRO A 321 15.66 -0.96 12.77
N ILE A 322 15.77 -2.17 12.22
CA ILE A 322 16.65 -3.21 12.76
C ILE A 322 18.11 -3.03 12.32
#